data_AF-A0A2M7ACB5-F1
#
_entry.id   AF-A0A2M7ACB5-F1
#
_cell.length_a   1.000
_cell.length_b   1.000
_cell.length_c   1.000
_cell.angle_alpha   90.00
_cell.angle_beta   90.00
_cell.angle_gamma   90.00
#
_symmetry.space_group_name_H-M   'P 1'
#
loop_
_entity.id
_entity.type
_entity.pdbx_description
1 polymer ?
#
loop_
_entity_poly.entity_id
_entity_poly.type
_entity_poly.pdbx_seq_one_letter_code
_entity_poly.pdbx_strand_id
1 'polypeptide(L)' 'MLEFAGVGVAMGNALDEVKAASNCITEPNNNGGGVKAINRFVLSG' A
#
# COMPACT_ATOMS: atom_id res chain seq x y z
N MET A 1 11.52 -5.06 3.16
CA MET A 1 10.46 -4.50 4.03
C MET A 1 9.08 -4.98 3.61
N LEU A 2 8.63 -4.71 2.38
CA LEU A 2 7.31 -5.16 1.89
C LEU A 2 7.16 -6.69 1.88
N GLU A 3 8.16 -7.41 1.36
CA GLU A 3 8.15 -8.89 1.33
C GLU A 3 8.21 -9.56 2.71
N PHE A 4 8.67 -8.82 3.73
CA PHE A 4 8.75 -9.32 5.09
C PHE A 4 7.51 -8.97 5.91
N ALA A 5 6.82 -7.89 5.54
CA ALA A 5 5.58 -7.49 6.19
C ALA A 5 4.47 -8.48 5.83
N GLY A 6 3.62 -8.83 6.80
CA GLY A 6 2.47 -9.71 6.55
C GLY A 6 1.52 -9.19 5.46
N VAL A 7 1.43 -7.86 5.31
CA VAL A 7 0.76 -7.19 4.19
C VAL A 7 1.60 -5.99 3.75
N GLY A 8 2.24 -6.10 2.59
CA GLY A 8 2.91 -5.00 1.91
C GLY A 8 1.95 -4.21 1.01
N VAL A 9 1.91 -2.89 1.17
CA VAL A 9 1.07 -1.99 0.35
C VAL A 9 1.95 -0.97 -0.37
N ALA A 10 1.86 -0.92 -1.70
CA ALA A 10 2.52 0.10 -2.52
C ALA A 10 1.52 1.20 -2.93
N MET A 11 1.97 2.45 -3.04
CA MET A 11 1.14 3.54 -3.59
C MET A 11 1.11 3.50 -5.13
N GLY A 12 0.05 4.01 -5.73
CA GLY A 12 -0.13 3.98 -7.20
C GLY A 12 0.98 4.71 -7.97
N ASN A 13 1.59 5.72 -7.36
CA ASN A 13 2.74 6.45 -7.90
C ASN A 13 4.10 5.96 -7.36
N ALA A 14 4.15 4.79 -6.72
CA ALA A 14 5.42 4.17 -6.35
C ALA A 14 6.16 3.63 -7.59
N LEU A 15 7.46 3.37 -7.42
CA LEU A 15 8.29 2.70 -8.43
C LEU A 15 7.73 1.30 -8.74
N ASP A 16 7.95 0.82 -9.96
CA ASP A 16 7.38 -0.46 -10.40
C ASP A 16 7.97 -1.65 -9.63
N GLU A 17 9.25 -1.58 -9.23
CA GLU A 17 9.87 -2.57 -8.34
C GLU A 17 9.17 -2.64 -6.97
N VAL A 18 8.71 -1.50 -6.44
CA VAL A 18 8.01 -1.43 -5.16
C VAL A 18 6.61 -2.02 -5.28
N LYS A 19 5.92 -1.74 -6.40
CA LYS A 19 4.62 -2.34 -6.71
C LYS A 19 4.73 -3.85 -6.88
N ALA A 20 5.75 -4.32 -7.59
CA ALA A 20 6.00 -5.74 -7.81
C ALA A 20 6.29 -6.49 -6.51
N ALA A 21 6.97 -5.86 -5.55
CA ALA A 21 7.25 -6.42 -4.23
C ALA A 21 6.09 -6.27 -3.21
N SER A 22 4.92 -5.76 -3.62
CA SER A 22 3.78 -5.51 -2.74
C SER A 22 2.62 -6.49 -2.96
N ASN A 23 1.79 -6.70 -1.94
CA ASN A 23 0.60 -7.55 -2.06
C ASN A 23 -0.59 -6.80 -2.65
N CYS A 24 -0.63 -5.47 -2.52
CA CYS A 24 -1.64 -4.65 -3.15
C CYS A 24 -1.15 -3.23 -3.42
N ILE A 25 -1.74 -2.61 -4.43
CA ILE A 25 -1.51 -1.23 -4.78
C ILE A 25 -2.69 -0.39 -4.28
N THR A 26 -2.40 0.67 -3.53
CA THR A 26 -3.36 1.69 -3.11
C THR A 26 -3.28 2.91 -4.02
N GLU A 27 -4.14 3.88 -3.77
CA GLU A 27 -4.15 5.17 -4.46
C GLU A 27 -2.80 5.88 -4.34
N PRO A 28 -2.47 6.83 -5.24
CA PRO A 28 -1.26 7.63 -5.08
C PRO A 28 -1.31 8.44 -3.79
N ASN A 29 -0.13 8.88 -3.32
CA ASN A 29 -0.02 9.70 -2.11
C ASN A 29 -0.89 10.98 -2.19
N ASN A 30 -0.94 11.64 -3.35
CA ASN A 30 -1.75 12.83 -3.60
C ASN A 30 -3.26 12.60 -3.42
N ASN A 31 -3.70 11.34 -3.44
CA ASN A 31 -5.10 10.93 -3.26
C ASN A 31 -5.32 10.20 -1.92
N GLY A 32 -4.38 10.34 -0.97
CA GLY A 32 -4.50 9.80 0.38
C GLY A 32 -4.32 8.27 0.45
N GLY A 33 -3.53 7.68 -0.46
CA GLY A 33 -3.32 6.22 -0.52
C GLY A 33 -2.96 5.54 0.80
N GLY A 34 -2.12 6.18 1.62
CA GLY A 34 -1.74 5.66 2.94
C GLY A 34 -2.92 5.59 3.92
N VAL A 35 -3.72 6.65 4.01
CA VAL A 35 -4.91 6.68 4.88
C VAL A 35 -5.94 5.65 4.42
N LYS A 36 -6.14 5.49 3.11
CA LYS A 36 -7.03 4.46 2.55
C LYS A 36 -6.55 3.05 2.87
N ALA A 37 -5.24 2.80 2.79
CA ALA A 37 -4.65 1.52 3.17
C ALA A 37 -4.84 1.21 4.67
N ILE A 38 -4.58 2.18 5.54
CA ILE A 38 -4.79 2.03 6.98
C ILE A 38 -6.26 1.75 7.30
N ASN A 39 -7.18 2.50 6.69
CA ASN A 39 -8.61 2.23 6.86
C ASN A 39 -8.97 0.81 6.45
N ARG A 40 -8.50 0.36 5.28
CA ARG A 40 -8.83 -0.98 4.74
C ARG A 40 -8.27 -2.12 5.59
N PHE A 41 -7.04 -2.01 6.08
CA PHE A 41 -6.32 -3.13 6.69
C PHE A 41 -6.23 -3.09 8.21
N VAL A 42 -6.53 -1.95 8.84
CA VAL A 42 -6.36 -1.77 10.29
C VAL A 42 -7.64 -1.29 10.97
N LEU A 43 -8.31 -0.26 10.42
CA LEU A 43 -9.40 0.42 11.12
C LEU A 43 -10.81 -0.04 10.73
N SER A 44 -10.96 -0.78 9.62
CA SER A 44 -12.25 -1.34 9.22
C SER A 44 -12.50 -2.63 10.01
N GLY A 45 -12.96 -2.49 11.25
CA GLY A 45 -13.44 -3.56 12.13
C GLY A 45 -14.79 -3.19 12.74
#